data_AF-E9EJ57-F1
#
_entry.id   AF-E9EJ57-F1
#
_cell.length_a   1.000
_cell.length_b   1.000
_cell.length_c   1.000
_cell.angle_alpha   90.00
_cell.angle_beta   90.00
_cell.angle_gamma   90.00
#
_symmetry.space_group_name_H-M   'P 1'
#
loop_
_entity.id
_entity.type
_entity.pdbx_description
1 polymer ?
#
loop_
_entity_poly.entity_id
_entity_poly.type
_entity_poly.pdbx_seq_one_letter_code
_entity_poly.pdbx_strand_id
1 'polypeptide(L)'
;MKDSYALEDLYAAVAHMTSVRLFCTVVALLDLEWGQYDAVTAVLNAEARQEVYMKQPQGFDDGSGRVCLLRRALYGLPTSPLWWFDTARAYLKELGFAPLASELCLFRRDDGVHILLYVDDMIIAAPTKQMVKDTAESIALRFKIKEIGDVTEFLGLEIKRDRPQRRIWISQEKFIDRIIQKFFPDQQLNKAQSPWPSKIEIPAN
;
A
#
# COMPACT_ATOMS: atom_id res chain seq x y z
N MET A 1 -10.93 30.73 -12.48
CA MET A 1 -11.35 30.42 -11.09
C MET A 1 -12.53 29.47 -11.19
N LYS A 2 -12.25 28.16 -11.14
CA LYS A 2 -13.27 27.12 -11.01
C LYS A 2 -12.97 26.45 -9.67
N ASP A 3 -13.60 26.98 -8.63
CA ASP A 3 -13.60 26.40 -7.29
C ASP A 3 -14.71 25.36 -7.22
N SER A 4 -14.31 24.09 -7.17
CA SER A 4 -14.99 23.01 -6.43
C SER A 4 -14.21 21.71 -6.67
N TYR A 5 -13.06 21.54 -6.04
CA TYR A 5 -12.51 20.18 -5.91
C TYR A 5 -13.35 19.50 -4.83
N ALA A 6 -14.18 18.54 -5.24
CA ALA A 6 -14.86 17.69 -4.29
C ALA A 6 -13.78 17.00 -3.44
N LEU A 7 -14.01 16.89 -2.13
CA LEU A 7 -13.11 16.16 -1.22
C LEU A 7 -12.81 14.73 -1.72
N GLU A 8 -13.70 14.17 -2.53
CA GLU A 8 -13.61 12.88 -3.19
C GLU A 8 -12.44 12.79 -4.21
N ASP A 9 -11.96 13.91 -4.77
CA ASP A 9 -10.86 13.95 -5.74
C ASP A 9 -9.45 14.09 -5.09
N LEU A 10 -9.37 14.17 -3.75
CA LEU A 10 -8.12 14.48 -3.04
C LEU A 10 -7.38 13.25 -2.51
N TYR A 11 -8.00 12.07 -2.57
CA TYR A 11 -7.45 10.87 -1.93
C TYR A 11 -6.87 9.90 -2.95
N ALA A 12 -5.70 9.33 -2.62
CA ALA A 12 -5.09 8.28 -3.42
C ALA A 12 -6.01 7.04 -3.50
N ALA A 13 -5.86 6.25 -4.55
CA ALA A 13 -6.40 4.89 -4.54
C ALA A 13 -5.68 4.09 -3.43
N VAL A 14 -6.40 3.81 -2.35
CA VAL A 14 -5.91 3.01 -1.22
C VAL A 14 -6.37 1.58 -1.46
N ALA A 15 -5.44 0.62 -1.45
CA ALA A 15 -5.82 -0.79 -1.64
C ALA A 15 -6.77 -1.23 -0.53
N HIS A 16 -7.94 -1.71 -0.92
CA HIS A 16 -8.89 -2.26 0.03
C HIS A 16 -8.46 -3.68 0.42
N MET A 17 -9.00 -4.19 1.52
CA MET A 17 -8.80 -5.59 1.93
C MET A 17 -9.16 -6.58 0.80
N THR A 18 -10.12 -6.20 -0.04
CA THR A 18 -10.53 -6.95 -1.23
C THR A 18 -9.38 -7.07 -2.24
N SER A 19 -8.64 -5.99 -2.50
CA SER A 19 -7.51 -5.96 -3.42
C SER A 19 -6.37 -6.86 -2.94
N VAL A 20 -6.07 -6.83 -1.63
CA VAL A 20 -5.06 -7.73 -1.02
C VAL A 20 -5.46 -9.19 -1.17
N ARG A 21 -6.73 -9.51 -0.87
CA ARG A 21 -7.26 -10.88 -1.01
C ARG A 21 -7.22 -11.33 -2.46
N LEU A 22 -7.65 -10.49 -3.40
CA LEU A 22 -7.60 -10.77 -4.83
C LEU A 22 -6.16 -11.06 -5.29
N PHE A 23 -5.21 -10.22 -4.89
CA PHE A 23 -3.80 -10.42 -5.21
C PHE A 23 -3.27 -11.76 -4.67
N CYS A 24 -3.55 -12.06 -3.40
CA CYS A 24 -3.18 -13.34 -2.81
C CYS A 24 -3.84 -14.52 -3.55
N THR A 25 -5.10 -14.40 -3.94
CA THR A 25 -5.80 -15.41 -4.74
C THR A 25 -5.08 -15.64 -6.07
N VAL A 26 -4.70 -14.59 -6.80
CA VAL A 26 -3.94 -14.70 -8.05
C VAL A 26 -2.59 -15.40 -7.83
N VAL A 27 -1.86 -15.02 -6.78
CA VAL A 27 -0.57 -15.63 -6.44
C VAL A 27 -0.72 -17.12 -6.14
N ALA A 28 -1.73 -17.52 -5.37
CA ALA A 28 -1.97 -18.93 -5.05
C ALA A 28 -2.43 -19.72 -6.28
N LEU A 29 -3.38 -19.16 -7.04
CA LEU A 29 -3.95 -19.80 -8.24
C LEU A 29 -2.92 -19.98 -9.35
N LEU A 30 -1.94 -19.11 -9.47
CA LEU A 30 -0.90 -19.18 -10.51
C LEU A 30 0.45 -19.68 -9.97
N ASP A 31 0.56 -19.92 -8.65
CA ASP A 31 1.79 -20.32 -7.95
C ASP A 31 2.98 -19.38 -8.23
N LEU A 32 2.72 -18.08 -8.21
CA LEU A 32 3.72 -17.05 -8.50
C LEU A 32 4.77 -16.96 -7.38
N GLU A 33 5.99 -16.61 -7.73
CA GLU A 33 6.98 -16.10 -6.79
C GLU A 33 6.60 -14.66 -6.42
N TRP A 34 6.92 -14.22 -5.20
CA TRP A 34 6.61 -12.86 -4.76
C TRP A 34 7.65 -12.31 -3.79
N GLY A 35 7.75 -10.98 -3.72
CA GLY A 35 8.62 -10.27 -2.80
C GLY A 35 7.96 -8.97 -2.34
N GLN A 36 8.24 -8.60 -1.09
CA GLN A 36 7.76 -7.37 -0.49
C GLN A 36 8.84 -6.30 -0.51
N TYR A 37 8.43 -5.08 -0.86
CA TYR A 37 9.27 -3.91 -1.00
C TYR A 37 8.59 -2.69 -0.35
N ASP A 38 9.41 -1.72 0.02
CA ASP A 38 8.99 -0.44 0.61
C ASP A 38 9.63 0.71 -0.17
N ALA A 39 8.83 1.68 -0.61
CA ALA A 39 9.29 2.88 -1.28
C ALA A 39 9.76 3.91 -0.24
N VAL A 40 11.07 4.17 -0.22
CA VAL A 40 11.67 5.07 0.76
C VAL A 40 11.17 6.49 0.51
N THR A 41 10.58 7.08 1.54
CA THR A 41 10.04 8.45 1.51
C THR A 41 9.09 8.66 0.34
N ALA A 42 8.13 7.75 0.12
CA ALA A 42 7.46 7.65 -1.17
C ALA A 42 6.77 8.95 -1.61
N VAL A 43 6.11 9.66 -0.70
CA VAL A 43 5.51 10.97 -1.05
C VAL A 43 6.54 12.02 -1.49
N LEU A 44 7.76 12.00 -0.96
CA LEU A 44 8.82 12.93 -1.36
C LEU A 44 9.36 12.66 -2.77
N ASN A 45 9.01 11.52 -3.37
CA ASN A 45 9.34 11.21 -4.77
C ASN A 45 8.36 11.89 -5.76
N ALA A 46 7.27 12.48 -5.28
CA ALA A 46 6.32 13.22 -6.11
C ALA A 46 6.55 14.73 -6.06
N GLU A 47 6.34 15.40 -7.19
CA GLU A 47 6.32 16.87 -7.26
C GLU A 47 5.00 17.42 -6.70
N ALA A 48 5.07 18.58 -6.06
CA ALA A 48 3.87 19.29 -5.66
C ALA A 48 3.19 19.88 -6.90
N ARG A 49 1.93 19.50 -7.14
CA ARG A 49 1.16 19.95 -8.34
C ARG A 49 0.30 21.18 -8.08
N GLN A 50 0.38 21.74 -6.89
CA GLN A 50 -0.33 22.92 -6.45
C GLN A 50 0.65 23.83 -5.70
N GLU A 51 0.46 25.14 -5.79
CA GLU A 51 1.23 26.08 -5.00
C GLU A 51 0.82 25.98 -3.54
N VAL A 52 1.64 25.30 -2.75
CA VAL A 52 1.47 25.17 -1.30
C VAL A 52 2.62 25.90 -0.64
N TYR A 53 2.27 26.86 0.22
CA TYR A 53 3.24 27.56 1.05
C TYR A 53 3.19 27.02 2.48
N MET A 54 4.33 26.91 3.13
CA MET A 54 4.44 26.52 4.53
C MET A 54 5.33 27.49 5.30
N LYS A 55 5.14 27.55 6.61
CA LYS A 55 6.07 28.27 7.50
C LYS A 55 7.47 27.67 7.37
N GLN A 56 8.49 28.50 7.59
CA GLN A 56 9.87 28.02 7.69
C GLN A 56 9.95 26.92 8.77
N PRO A 57 10.61 25.79 8.47
CA PRO A 57 10.75 24.72 9.45
C PRO A 57 11.63 25.19 10.63
N GLN A 58 11.48 24.50 11.76
CA GLN A 58 12.30 24.78 12.94
C GLN A 58 13.80 24.71 12.59
N GLY A 59 14.55 25.74 12.99
CA GLY A 59 15.99 25.89 12.66
C GLY A 59 16.28 26.61 11.35
N PHE A 60 15.27 26.91 10.53
CA PHE A 60 15.38 27.71 9.30
C PHE A 60 14.64 29.05 9.36
N ASP A 61 13.90 29.30 10.45
CA ASP A 61 13.30 30.60 10.71
C ASP A 61 14.42 31.60 11.04
N ASP A 62 14.54 32.61 10.19
CA ASP A 62 15.52 33.67 10.26
C ASP A 62 14.89 35.00 10.71
N GLY A 63 13.66 34.98 11.22
CA GLY A 63 12.93 36.16 11.67
C GLY A 63 12.44 37.06 10.53
N SER A 64 12.63 36.67 9.27
CA SER A 64 12.22 37.47 8.12
C SER A 64 10.71 37.44 7.85
N GLY A 65 9.99 36.49 8.45
CA GLY A 65 8.57 36.24 8.16
C GLY A 65 8.32 35.62 6.80
N ARG A 66 9.36 35.11 6.12
CA ARG A 66 9.22 34.42 4.84
C ARG A 66 8.51 33.07 5.00
N VAL A 67 8.00 32.58 3.88
CA VAL A 67 7.39 31.27 3.77
C VAL A 67 8.10 30.44 2.71
N CYS A 68 8.08 29.12 2.87
CA CYS A 68 8.66 28.19 1.90
C CYS A 68 7.60 27.79 0.88
N LEU A 69 7.92 27.89 -0.41
CA LEU A 69 7.13 27.25 -1.47
C LEU A 69 7.51 25.77 -1.55
N LEU A 70 6.52 24.90 -1.42
CA LEU A 70 6.73 23.47 -1.47
C LEU A 70 6.92 23.01 -2.92
N ARG A 71 8.07 22.35 -3.20
CA ARG A 71 8.40 21.83 -4.54
C ARG A 71 8.07 20.36 -4.74
N ARG A 72 8.10 19.57 -3.65
CA ARG A 72 7.80 18.13 -3.63
C ARG A 72 6.71 17.85 -2.63
N ALA A 73 5.93 16.79 -2.83
CA ALA A 73 4.91 16.41 -1.88
C ALA A 73 5.53 16.19 -0.49
N LEU A 74 4.77 16.49 0.56
CA LEU A 74 5.21 16.38 1.94
C LEU A 74 4.16 15.64 2.77
N TYR A 75 4.61 14.83 3.72
CA TYR A 75 3.69 14.18 4.67
C TYR A 75 2.84 15.23 5.40
N GLY A 76 1.56 14.92 5.60
CA GLY A 76 0.58 15.81 6.23
C GLY A 76 -0.28 16.61 5.26
N LEU A 77 0.06 16.67 3.97
CA LEU A 77 -0.86 17.19 2.96
C LEU A 77 -1.84 16.09 2.50
N PRO A 78 -3.16 16.34 2.47
CA PRO A 78 -4.15 15.37 2.02
C PRO A 78 -3.88 14.83 0.60
N THR A 79 -3.29 15.65 -0.26
CA THR A 79 -3.01 15.34 -1.67
C THR A 79 -1.68 14.63 -1.92
N SER A 80 -0.76 14.61 -0.95
CA SER A 80 0.56 14.00 -1.13
C SER A 80 0.51 12.52 -1.52
N PRO A 81 -0.32 11.67 -0.88
CA PRO A 81 -0.47 10.29 -1.30
C PRO A 81 -0.97 10.15 -2.74
N LEU A 82 -1.86 11.04 -3.18
CA LEU A 82 -2.41 11.02 -4.54
C LEU A 82 -1.33 11.37 -5.57
N TRP A 83 -0.55 12.43 -5.31
CA TRP A 83 0.55 12.81 -6.20
C TRP A 83 1.61 11.73 -6.30
N TRP A 84 1.90 11.04 -5.19
CA TRP A 84 2.74 9.85 -5.20
C TRP A 84 2.16 8.74 -6.05
N PHE A 85 0.91 8.34 -5.80
CA PHE A 85 0.26 7.27 -6.53
C PHE A 85 0.25 7.54 -8.04
N ASP A 86 -0.08 8.76 -8.46
CA ASP A 86 -0.05 9.14 -9.87
C ASP A 86 1.38 9.09 -10.46
N THR A 87 2.38 9.51 -9.70
CA THR A 87 3.79 9.51 -10.12
C THR A 87 4.30 8.08 -10.30
N ALA A 88 4.01 7.20 -9.32
CA ALA A 88 4.33 5.79 -9.39
C ALA A 88 3.59 5.11 -10.55
N ARG A 89 2.28 5.34 -10.68
CA ARG A 89 1.44 4.80 -11.77
C ARG A 89 1.97 5.19 -13.14
N ALA A 90 2.36 6.46 -13.34
CA ALA A 90 2.90 6.93 -14.61
C ALA A 90 4.19 6.17 -14.97
N TYR A 91 5.09 5.99 -14.00
CA TYR A 91 6.32 5.24 -14.24
C TYR A 91 6.08 3.73 -14.45
N LEU A 92 5.18 3.11 -13.69
CA LEU A 92 4.79 1.72 -13.92
C LEU A 92 4.21 1.52 -15.33
N LYS A 93 3.46 2.50 -15.84
CA LYS A 93 2.97 2.47 -17.23
C LYS A 93 4.10 2.53 -18.25
N GLU A 94 5.14 3.34 -18.01
CA GLU A 94 6.36 3.36 -18.84
C GLU A 94 7.07 1.99 -18.84
N LEU A 95 7.01 1.26 -17.71
CA LEU A 95 7.53 -0.12 -17.58
C LEU A 95 6.61 -1.21 -18.15
N GLY A 96 5.53 -0.82 -18.83
CA GLY A 96 4.59 -1.72 -19.50
C GLY A 96 3.46 -2.26 -18.62
N PHE A 97 3.27 -1.74 -17.40
CA PHE A 97 2.17 -2.14 -16.54
C PHE A 97 0.87 -1.38 -16.85
N ALA A 98 -0.26 -2.06 -16.72
CA ALA A 98 -1.58 -1.46 -16.73
C ALA A 98 -2.31 -1.75 -15.40
N PRO A 99 -3.05 -0.79 -14.83
CA PRO A 99 -3.90 -1.06 -13.67
C PRO A 99 -5.07 -1.97 -14.07
N LEU A 100 -5.56 -2.77 -13.12
CA LEU A 100 -6.82 -3.48 -13.28
C LEU A 100 -7.99 -2.49 -13.29
N ALA A 101 -8.98 -2.74 -14.15
CA ALA A 101 -10.12 -1.82 -14.33
C ALA A 101 -10.91 -1.58 -13.04
N SER A 102 -11.03 -2.61 -12.17
CA SER A 102 -11.74 -2.52 -10.90
C SER A 102 -10.85 -2.14 -9.71
N GLU A 103 -9.52 -2.18 -9.85
CA GLU A 103 -8.58 -2.08 -8.74
C GLU A 103 -7.33 -1.30 -9.18
N LEU A 104 -7.33 0.02 -8.97
CA LEU A 104 -6.27 0.91 -9.46
C LEU A 104 -4.90 0.68 -8.82
N CYS A 105 -4.87 0.10 -7.62
CA CYS A 105 -3.64 -0.26 -6.89
C CYS A 105 -3.01 -1.58 -7.37
N LEU A 106 -3.72 -2.33 -8.22
CA LEU A 106 -3.27 -3.59 -8.78
C LEU A 106 -2.86 -3.40 -10.23
N PHE A 107 -1.60 -3.66 -10.51
CA PHE A 107 -1.00 -3.53 -11.81
C PHE A 107 -0.65 -4.90 -12.38
N ARG A 108 -0.81 -5.05 -13.68
CA ARG A 108 -0.42 -6.25 -14.43
C ARG A 108 0.37 -5.87 -15.67
N ARG A 109 1.36 -6.68 -16.00
CA ARG A 109 2.07 -6.68 -17.28
C ARG A 109 1.81 -8.00 -18.02
N ASP A 110 1.92 -7.97 -19.35
CA ASP A 110 1.53 -9.10 -20.22
C ASP A 110 2.39 -10.36 -20.00
N ASP A 111 3.61 -10.21 -19.49
CA ASP A 111 4.51 -11.29 -19.10
C ASP A 111 4.10 -11.99 -17.79
N GLY A 112 2.99 -11.59 -17.17
CA GLY A 112 2.46 -12.21 -15.97
C GLY A 112 3.01 -11.63 -14.67
N VAL A 113 3.74 -10.52 -14.72
CA VAL A 113 4.12 -9.78 -13.51
C VAL A 113 2.94 -8.96 -13.00
N HIS A 114 2.72 -9.02 -11.69
CA HIS A 114 1.69 -8.30 -10.97
C HIS A 114 2.32 -7.47 -9.86
N ILE A 115 1.80 -6.26 -9.64
CA ILE A 115 2.23 -5.39 -8.55
C ILE A 115 1.00 -4.94 -7.77
N LEU A 116 1.04 -5.06 -6.45
CA LEU A 116 0.13 -4.39 -5.54
C LEU A 116 0.88 -3.24 -4.86
N LEU A 117 0.43 -2.01 -5.10
CA LEU A 117 1.02 -0.80 -4.50
C LEU A 117 0.03 -0.19 -3.49
N TYR A 118 0.45 -0.06 -2.24
CA TYR A 118 -0.27 0.64 -1.19
C TYR A 118 0.62 1.72 -0.59
N VAL A 119 0.43 2.97 -1.02
CA VAL A 119 1.24 4.10 -0.53
C VAL A 119 2.74 3.75 -0.62
N ASP A 120 3.43 3.54 0.50
CA ASP A 120 4.86 3.22 0.53
C ASP A 120 5.11 1.69 0.39
N ASP A 121 4.15 0.84 0.76
CA ASP A 121 4.25 -0.62 0.69
C ASP A 121 3.97 -1.19 -0.71
N MET A 122 4.76 -2.17 -1.14
CA MET A 122 4.62 -2.82 -2.45
C MET A 122 4.83 -4.33 -2.37
N ILE A 123 4.00 -5.10 -3.08
CA ILE A 123 4.26 -6.52 -3.36
C ILE A 123 4.39 -6.70 -4.86
N ILE A 124 5.46 -7.38 -5.29
CA ILE A 124 5.68 -7.79 -6.67
C ILE A 124 5.51 -9.31 -6.73
N ALA A 125 4.69 -9.81 -7.65
CA ALA A 125 4.52 -11.22 -7.91
C ALA A 125 4.75 -11.55 -9.38
N ALA A 126 5.46 -12.64 -9.67
CA ALA A 126 5.83 -13.02 -11.03
C ALA A 126 6.01 -14.54 -11.17
N PRO A 127 6.05 -15.09 -12.40
CA PRO A 127 6.29 -16.52 -12.61
C PRO A 127 7.63 -17.03 -12.07
N THR A 128 8.64 -16.16 -11.96
CA THR A 128 9.97 -16.55 -11.45
C THR A 128 10.52 -15.50 -10.47
N LYS A 129 11.38 -15.94 -9.55
CA LYS A 129 12.10 -15.03 -8.63
C LYS A 129 12.96 -14.02 -9.36
N GLN A 130 13.51 -14.38 -10.53
CA GLN A 130 14.31 -13.47 -11.34
C GLN A 130 13.46 -12.32 -11.85
N MET A 131 12.26 -12.60 -12.36
CA MET A 131 11.34 -11.55 -12.82
C MET A 131 10.89 -10.62 -11.69
N VAL A 132 10.74 -11.12 -10.46
CA VAL A 132 10.48 -10.27 -9.28
C VAL A 132 11.65 -9.30 -9.08
N LYS A 133 12.89 -9.79 -9.10
CA LYS A 133 14.11 -8.98 -8.92
C LYS A 133 14.29 -7.97 -10.05
N ASP A 134 14.21 -8.39 -11.31
CA ASP A 134 14.37 -7.51 -12.47
C ASP A 134 13.33 -6.38 -12.47
N THR A 135 12.11 -6.69 -12.03
CA THR A 135 11.05 -5.69 -11.87
C THR A 135 11.36 -4.71 -10.74
N ALA A 136 11.82 -5.21 -9.59
CA ALA A 136 12.25 -4.35 -8.48
C ALA A 136 13.41 -3.44 -8.90
N GLU A 137 14.42 -3.97 -9.60
CA GLU A 137 15.55 -3.21 -10.14
C GLU A 137 15.10 -2.13 -11.13
N SER A 138 14.15 -2.46 -12.02
CA SER A 138 13.56 -1.48 -12.96
C SER A 138 12.84 -0.35 -12.23
N ILE A 139 12.13 -0.67 -11.15
CA ILE A 139 11.48 0.34 -10.28
C ILE A 139 12.55 1.18 -9.56
N ALA A 140 13.63 0.54 -9.10
CA ALA A 140 14.74 1.15 -8.39
C ALA A 140 15.52 2.19 -9.22
N LEU A 141 15.43 2.13 -10.55
CA LEU A 141 16.01 3.14 -11.45
C LEU A 141 15.42 4.55 -11.23
N ARG A 142 14.19 4.65 -10.71
CA ARG A 142 13.52 5.94 -10.48
C ARG A 142 13.20 6.20 -9.02
N PHE A 143 12.80 5.18 -8.28
CA PHE A 143 12.39 5.31 -6.89
C PHE A 143 13.31 4.50 -5.99
N LYS A 144 13.81 5.09 -4.93
CA LYS A 144 14.54 4.33 -3.92
C LYS A 144 13.58 3.36 -3.24
N ILE A 145 13.74 2.07 -3.48
CA ILE A 145 12.97 1.02 -2.82
C ILE A 145 13.88 0.15 -1.95
N LYS A 146 13.31 -0.40 -0.87
CA LYS A 146 13.96 -1.33 0.05
C LYS A 146 13.28 -2.69 -0.08
N GLU A 147 14.08 -3.75 -0.20
CA GLU A 147 13.56 -5.11 -0.10
C GLU A 147 13.28 -5.44 1.38
N ILE A 148 12.08 -5.93 1.65
CA ILE A 148 11.65 -6.43 2.96
C ILE A 148 11.86 -7.96 3.02
N GLY A 149 11.64 -8.65 1.89
CA GLY A 149 11.85 -10.08 1.74
C GLY A 149 10.54 -10.82 1.45
N ASP A 150 10.36 -11.99 2.08
CA ASP A 150 9.16 -12.81 1.90
C ASP A 150 7.91 -12.12 2.45
N VAL A 151 6.80 -12.25 1.71
CA VAL A 151 5.50 -11.69 2.09
C VAL A 151 4.90 -12.48 3.25
N THR A 152 5.23 -12.07 4.48
CA THR A 152 4.77 -12.68 5.73
C THR A 152 3.88 -11.75 6.56
N GLU A 153 4.02 -10.43 6.37
CA GLU A 153 3.14 -9.41 6.94
C GLU A 153 2.93 -8.28 5.93
N PHE A 154 1.67 -7.91 5.63
CA PHE A 154 1.36 -6.79 4.73
C PHE A 154 0.16 -6.00 5.27
N LEU A 155 0.31 -4.69 5.47
CA LEU A 155 -0.74 -3.81 6.02
C LEU A 155 -1.33 -4.31 7.35
N GLY A 156 -0.47 -4.87 8.22
CA GLY A 156 -0.88 -5.46 9.51
C GLY A 156 -1.60 -6.81 9.41
N LEU A 157 -1.65 -7.41 8.22
CA LEU A 157 -2.13 -8.76 7.99
C LEU A 157 -0.97 -9.73 8.08
N GLU A 158 -1.09 -10.78 8.89
CA GLU A 158 -0.20 -11.93 8.81
C GLU A 158 -0.59 -12.79 7.62
N ILE A 159 0.41 -13.16 6.81
CA ILE A 159 0.24 -13.95 5.59
C ILE A 159 1.03 -15.25 5.73
N LYS A 160 0.35 -16.38 5.55
CA LYS A 160 0.97 -17.72 5.56
C LYS A 160 0.67 -18.43 4.25
N ARG A 161 1.71 -18.84 3.53
CA ARG A 161 1.58 -19.53 2.25
C ARG A 161 1.77 -21.04 2.42
N ASP A 162 0.77 -21.81 2.02
CA ASP A 162 0.84 -23.25 1.83
C ASP A 162 0.95 -23.54 0.33
N ARG A 163 2.19 -23.71 -0.13
CA ARG A 163 2.48 -23.90 -1.56
C ARG A 163 2.00 -25.26 -2.09
N PRO A 164 2.22 -26.41 -1.41
CA PRO A 164 1.70 -27.71 -1.86
C PRO A 164 0.20 -27.73 -2.12
N GLN A 165 -0.57 -26.99 -1.31
CA GLN A 165 -2.03 -26.94 -1.45
C GLN A 165 -2.53 -25.69 -2.18
N ARG A 166 -1.61 -24.83 -2.66
CA ARG A 166 -1.90 -23.55 -3.34
C ARG A 166 -2.86 -22.66 -2.54
N ARG A 167 -2.62 -22.56 -1.23
CA ARG A 167 -3.42 -21.75 -0.31
C ARG A 167 -2.59 -20.62 0.27
N ILE A 168 -3.22 -19.47 0.45
CA ILE A 168 -2.68 -18.36 1.23
C ILE A 168 -3.70 -18.04 2.32
N TRP A 169 -3.23 -18.09 3.57
CA TRP A 169 -3.98 -17.73 4.75
C TRP A 169 -3.64 -16.30 5.13
N ILE A 170 -4.67 -15.53 5.45
CA ILE A 170 -4.56 -14.14 5.86
C ILE A 170 -5.24 -14.03 7.23
N SER A 171 -4.54 -13.51 8.24
CA SER A 171 -5.10 -13.30 9.58
C SER A 171 -4.71 -11.93 10.14
N GLN A 172 -5.48 -11.45 11.13
CA GLN A 172 -5.15 -10.26 11.93
C GLN A 172 -4.92 -10.63 13.39
N GLU A 173 -4.66 -11.89 13.69
CA GLU A 173 -4.53 -12.41 15.06
C GLU A 173 -3.47 -11.61 15.85
N LYS A 174 -2.26 -11.45 15.29
CA LYS A 174 -1.20 -10.63 15.89
C LYS A 174 -1.61 -9.18 16.13
N PHE A 175 -2.38 -8.57 15.23
CA PHE A 175 -2.84 -7.20 15.42
C PHE A 175 -3.85 -7.12 16.58
N ILE A 176 -4.81 -8.05 16.61
CA ILE A 176 -5.79 -8.17 17.69
C ILE A 176 -5.08 -8.38 19.03
N ASP A 177 -4.10 -9.28 19.09
CA ASP A 177 -3.33 -9.55 20.31
C ASP A 177 -2.58 -8.29 20.78
N ARG A 178 -1.96 -7.52 19.87
CA ARG A 178 -1.31 -6.24 20.21
C ARG A 178 -2.31 -5.22 20.77
N ILE A 179 -3.51 -5.14 20.21
CA ILE A 179 -4.58 -4.25 20.70
C ILE A 179 -5.04 -4.68 22.10
N ILE A 180 -5.25 -5.98 22.32
CA ILE A 180 -5.64 -6.54 23.62
C ILE A 180 -4.58 -6.22 24.67
N GLN A 181 -3.31 -6.49 24.40
CA GLN A 181 -2.22 -6.20 25.34
C GLN A 181 -2.10 -4.71 25.67
N LYS A 182 -2.36 -3.83 24.69
CA LYS A 182 -2.23 -2.38 24.88
C LYS A 182 -3.36 -1.76 25.69
N PHE A 183 -4.60 -2.19 25.46
CA PHE A 183 -5.79 -1.54 26.02
C PHE A 183 -6.51 -2.36 27.08
N PHE A 184 -6.26 -3.67 27.13
CA PHE A 184 -6.91 -4.62 28.04
C PHE A 184 -5.88 -5.59 28.69
N PRO A 185 -4.72 -5.12 29.19
CA PRO A 185 -3.62 -5.98 29.65
C PRO A 185 -4.01 -6.97 30.75
N ASP A 186 -5.01 -6.62 31.58
CA ASP A 186 -5.42 -7.40 32.76
C ASP A 186 -6.84 -7.98 32.64
N GLN A 187 -7.46 -7.93 31.45
CA GLN A 187 -8.81 -8.47 31.25
C GLN A 187 -8.79 -9.81 30.53
N GLN A 188 -9.51 -10.78 31.12
CA GLN A 188 -9.80 -12.04 30.46
C GLN A 188 -10.94 -11.82 29.47
N LEU A 189 -10.59 -11.62 28.20
CA LEU A 189 -11.57 -11.43 27.13
C LEU A 189 -12.14 -12.79 26.68
N ASN A 190 -13.46 -12.84 26.51
CA ASN A 190 -14.12 -14.03 25.97
C ASN A 190 -13.75 -14.22 24.51
N LYS A 191 -13.32 -15.43 24.13
CA LYS A 191 -13.06 -15.77 22.74
C LYS A 191 -14.36 -15.75 21.95
N ALA A 192 -14.44 -14.92 20.92
CA ALA A 192 -15.50 -15.02 19.92
C ALA A 192 -15.05 -15.99 18.82
N GLN A 193 -15.93 -16.91 18.41
CA GLN A 193 -15.62 -17.84 17.33
C GLN A 193 -15.61 -17.17 15.94
N SER A 194 -16.21 -15.98 15.81
CA SER A 194 -16.25 -15.25 14.54
C SER A 194 -16.28 -13.73 14.77
N PRO A 195 -15.66 -12.94 13.88
CA PRO A 195 -15.60 -11.47 13.99
C PRO A 195 -16.91 -10.79 13.53
N TRP A 196 -18.04 -11.50 13.58
CA TRP A 196 -19.30 -10.95 13.11
C TRP A 196 -19.74 -9.77 13.99
N PRO A 197 -20.42 -8.77 13.42
CA PRO A 197 -21.16 -7.80 14.20
C PRO A 197 -22.00 -8.52 15.24
N SER A 198 -21.91 -8.08 16.49
CA SER A 198 -22.79 -8.60 17.53
C SER A 198 -24.25 -8.45 17.07
N LYS A 199 -25.06 -9.51 17.26
CA LYS A 199 -26.51 -9.61 16.93
C LYS A 199 -26.91 -10.03 15.50
N ILE A 200 -26.01 -10.59 14.69
CA ILE A 200 -26.45 -11.26 13.44
C ILE A 200 -26.77 -12.72 13.74
N GLU A 201 -28.05 -13.09 13.63
CA GLU A 201 -28.49 -14.48 13.66
C GLU A 201 -28.19 -15.13 12.30
N ILE A 202 -27.45 -16.23 12.31
CA ILE A 202 -27.21 -17.05 11.12
C ILE A 202 -28.48 -17.86 10.89
N PRO A 203 -29.14 -17.80 9.72
CA PRO A 203 -30.26 -18.67 9.42
C PRO A 203 -29.82 -20.12 9.54
N ALA A 204 -30.55 -20.90 10.34
CA ALA A 204 -30.35 -22.34 10.37
C ALA A 204 -30.76 -22.90 9.00
N ASN A 205 -29.82 -23.55 8.32
CA ASN A 205 -30.12 -24.38 7.16
C ASN A 205 -30.93 -25.60 7.58
#